data_AF-A0A453KU32-F1
#
_entry.id   AF-A0A453KU32-F1
#
_cell.length_a   1.000
_cell.length_b   1.000
_cell.length_c   1.000
_cell.angle_alpha   90.00
_cell.angle_beta   90.00
_cell.angle_gamma   90.00
#
_symmetry.space_group_name_H-M   'P 1'
#
loop_
_entity.id
_entity.type
_entity.pdbx_description
1 polymer ?
#
loop_
_entity_poly.entity_id
_entity_poly.type
_entity_poly.pdbx_seq_one_letter_code
_entity_poly.pdbx_strand_id
1 'polypeptide(L)'
;KMAIRVPKSMRAKRELLKHAPKLVENGKKMLILHGTKTSAVLNSVLADLFHLKRDHAVKYTKKNDSIRPFESGGETSLEFFSLKSDCSLLVVSRIMLP
;
A
#
# COMPACT_ATOMS: atom_id res chain seq x y z
N LYS A 1 3.94 6.07 17.60
CA LYS A 1 5.23 6.25 16.90
C LYS A 1 5.90 4.88 16.73
N MET A 2 5.90 4.31 15.53
CA MET A 2 6.62 3.05 15.27
C MET A 2 8.13 3.33 15.22
N ALA A 3 8.90 2.69 16.12
CA ALA A 3 10.34 2.86 16.18
C ALA A 3 11.04 2.04 15.07
N ILE A 4 11.95 2.67 14.32
CA ILE A 4 12.83 1.97 13.37
C ILE A 4 13.75 1.06 14.20
N ARG A 5 13.53 -0.26 14.11
CA ARG A 5 14.32 -1.24 14.85
C ARG A 5 15.64 -1.51 14.11
N VAL A 6 16.73 -1.55 14.86
CA VAL A 6 18.04 -1.94 14.34
C VAL A 6 17.94 -3.33 13.70
N PRO A 7 18.35 -3.51 12.43
CA PRO A 7 18.26 -4.79 11.75
C PRO A 7 19.18 -5.81 12.39
N LYS A 8 18.66 -7.01 12.66
CA LYS A 8 19.43 -8.13 13.24
C LYS A 8 20.17 -8.97 12.19
N SER A 9 19.85 -8.81 10.89
CA SER A 9 20.47 -9.59 9.81
C SER A 9 20.88 -8.70 8.63
N MET A 10 21.88 -9.15 7.86
CA MET A 10 22.34 -8.44 6.67
C MET A 10 21.26 -8.28 5.61
N ARG A 11 20.36 -9.27 5.47
CA ARG A 11 19.19 -9.18 4.59
C ARG A 11 18.25 -8.06 5.02
N ALA A 12 17.93 -7.97 6.31
CA ALA A 12 17.08 -6.91 6.84
C ALA A 12 17.74 -5.52 6.69
N LYS A 13 19.06 -5.43 6.91
CA LYS A 13 19.83 -4.20 6.69
C LYS A 13 19.76 -3.74 5.23
N ARG A 14 19.93 -4.65 4.27
CA ARG A 14 19.81 -4.33 2.84
C ARG A 14 18.42 -3.82 2.48
N GLU A 15 17.37 -4.42 3.02
CA GLU A 15 16.00 -3.98 2.75
C GLU A 15 15.71 -2.59 3.33
N LEU A 16 16.14 -2.32 4.57
CA LEU A 16 16.02 -0.99 5.16
C LEU A 16 16.77 0.08 4.34
N LEU A 17 17.96 -0.24 3.83
CA LEU A 17 18.72 0.68 2.98
C LEU A 17 18.04 0.95 1.64
N LYS A 18 17.24 0.01 1.11
CA LYS A 18 16.48 0.25 -0.13
C LYS A 18 15.37 1.29 0.06
N HIS A 19 14.75 1.31 1.25
CA HIS A 19 13.65 2.20 1.62
C HIS A 19 14.13 3.54 2.22
N ALA A 20 15.42 3.67 2.51
CA ALA A 20 15.99 4.92 2.99
C ALA A 20 15.87 6.03 1.93
N PRO A 21 15.70 7.29 2.34
CA PRO A 21 15.61 8.43 1.42
C PRO A 21 16.89 8.57 0.58
N LYS A 22 16.75 9.00 -0.67
CA LYS A 22 17.87 9.08 -1.63
C LYS A 22 17.89 10.45 -2.30
N LEU A 23 19.07 10.88 -2.73
CA LEU A 23 19.21 12.13 -3.49
C LEU A 23 18.46 12.03 -4.84
N VAL A 24 18.62 10.90 -5.52
CA VAL A 24 17.85 10.54 -6.72
C VAL A 24 16.86 9.46 -6.33
N GLU A 25 15.59 9.81 -6.31
CA GLU A 25 14.52 8.94 -5.85
C GLU A 25 14.20 7.82 -6.86
N ASN A 26 13.78 6.68 -6.33
CA ASN A 26 13.29 5.57 -7.14
C ASN A 26 11.89 5.89 -7.70
N GLY A 27 11.49 5.15 -8.74
CA GLY A 27 10.11 5.20 -9.24
C GLY A 27 9.08 4.88 -8.13
N LYS A 28 8.01 5.68 -8.07
CA LYS A 28 6.95 5.52 -7.06
C LYS A 28 6.19 4.20 -7.27
N LYS A 29 6.14 3.36 -6.24
CA LYS A 29 5.34 2.13 -6.23
C LYS A 29 3.91 2.42 -5.80
N MET A 30 2.98 1.67 -6.39
CA MET A 30 1.56 1.74 -6.13
C MET A 30 1.08 0.57 -5.29
N LEU A 31 0.33 0.85 -4.24
CA LEU A 31 -0.34 -0.14 -3.42
C LEU A 31 -1.85 -0.08 -3.68
N ILE A 32 -2.41 -1.23 -4.05
CA ILE A 32 -3.84 -1.43 -4.26
C ILE A 32 -4.41 -2.18 -3.06
N LEU A 33 -5.41 -1.58 -2.42
CA LEU A 33 -6.10 -2.08 -1.25
C LEU A 33 -7.61 -2.21 -1.51
N HIS A 34 -8.22 -3.26 -0.96
CA HIS A 34 -9.67 -3.47 -1.03
C HIS A 34 -10.34 -3.20 0.32
N GLY A 35 -11.32 -2.30 0.32
CA GLY A 35 -12.23 -2.12 1.44
C GLY A 35 -13.23 -3.28 1.57
N THR A 36 -14.19 -3.12 2.49
CA THR A 36 -15.17 -4.16 2.84
C THR A 36 -16.14 -4.48 1.71
N LYS A 37 -16.69 -3.42 1.09
CA LYS A 37 -17.65 -3.50 -0.01
C LYS A 37 -16.97 -3.07 -1.30
N THR A 38 -16.83 -3.98 -2.26
CA THR A 38 -16.28 -3.73 -3.60
C THR A 38 -17.19 -4.35 -4.66
N SER A 39 -17.26 -3.75 -5.85
CA SER A 39 -18.01 -4.29 -6.98
C SER A 39 -17.10 -5.08 -7.92
N ALA A 40 -17.69 -5.94 -8.75
CA ALA A 40 -16.96 -6.65 -9.80
C ALA A 40 -16.26 -5.68 -10.77
N VAL A 41 -16.93 -4.58 -11.14
CA VAL A 41 -16.38 -3.54 -12.03
C VAL A 41 -15.16 -2.86 -11.41
N LEU A 42 -15.19 -2.52 -10.12
CA LEU A 42 -14.01 -1.95 -9.46
C LEU A 42 -12.86 -2.95 -9.42
N ASN A 43 -13.16 -4.22 -9.15
CA ASN A 43 -12.13 -5.26 -9.10
C ASN A 43 -11.47 -5.49 -10.48
N SER A 44 -12.24 -5.40 -11.58
CA SER A 44 -11.68 -5.51 -12.94
C SER A 44 -10.79 -4.33 -13.28
N VAL A 45 -11.26 -3.10 -13.04
CA VAL A 45 -10.45 -1.88 -13.28
C VAL A 45 -9.15 -1.92 -12.47
N LEU A 46 -9.20 -2.35 -11.21
CA LEU A 46 -7.99 -2.49 -10.40
C LEU A 46 -7.06 -3.60 -10.88
N ALA A 47 -7.58 -4.67 -11.47
CA ALA A 47 -6.77 -5.71 -12.08
C ALA A 47 -6.03 -5.14 -13.31
N ASP A 48 -6.70 -4.39 -14.16
CA ASP A 48 -6.11 -3.74 -15.32
C ASP A 48 -5.04 -2.71 -14.89
N LEU A 49 -5.35 -1.88 -13.89
CA LEU A 49 -4.39 -0.93 -13.32
C LEU A 49 -3.13 -1.61 -12.77
N PHE A 50 -3.32 -2.75 -12.09
CA PHE A 50 -2.22 -3.56 -11.60
C PHE A 50 -1.36 -4.10 -12.76
N HIS A 51 -1.99 -4.58 -13.83
CA HIS A 51 -1.28 -5.09 -15.01
C HIS A 51 -0.47 -4.01 -15.73
N LEU A 52 -1.02 -2.79 -15.85
CA LEU A 52 -0.30 -1.64 -16.42
C LEU A 52 0.92 -1.21 -15.59
N LYS A 53 0.91 -1.46 -14.28
CA LYS A 53 1.98 -1.08 -13.35
C LYS A 53 2.69 -2.27 -12.72
N ARG A 54 2.65 -3.45 -13.35
CA ARG A 54 3.00 -4.75 -12.74
C ARG A 54 4.31 -4.76 -11.95
N ASP A 55 5.37 -4.14 -12.47
CA ASP A 55 6.70 -4.14 -11.82
C ASP A 55 6.86 -3.11 -10.69
N HIS A 56 5.91 -2.17 -10.59
CA HIS A 56 5.88 -1.10 -9.59
C HIS A 56 4.54 -1.07 -8.84
N ALA A 57 3.85 -2.21 -8.74
CA ALA A 57 2.59 -2.31 -8.02
C ALA A 57 2.55 -3.49 -7.06
N VAL A 58 1.89 -3.29 -5.93
CA VAL A 58 1.58 -4.31 -4.94
C VAL A 58 0.06 -4.34 -4.79
N LYS A 59 -0.56 -5.51 -4.97
CA LYS A 59 -2.01 -5.68 -4.78
C LYS A 59 -2.27 -6.61 -3.62
N TYR A 60 -3.02 -6.13 -2.62
CA TYR A 60 -3.51 -6.98 -1.53
C TYR A 60 -4.93 -7.43 -1.84
N THR A 61 -5.12 -8.74 -1.91
CA THR A 61 -6.41 -9.35 -2.29
C THR A 61 -7.39 -9.47 -1.11
N LYS A 62 -6.87 -9.51 0.13
CA LYS A 62 -7.70 -9.61 1.34
C LYS A 62 -8.43 -8.28 1.58
N LYS A 63 -9.75 -8.37 1.79
CA LYS A 63 -10.58 -7.25 2.25
C LYS A 63 -10.28 -6.95 3.73
N ASN A 64 -10.09 -5.68 4.09
CA ASN A 64 -9.90 -5.28 5.49
C ASN A 64 -10.90 -4.19 5.89
N ASP A 65 -11.53 -4.36 7.05
CA ASP A 65 -12.55 -3.44 7.58
C ASP A 65 -12.00 -2.07 7.98
N SER A 66 -10.70 -2.01 8.29
CA SER A 66 -9.97 -0.81 8.68
C SER A 66 -9.63 0.12 7.51
N ILE A 67 -9.80 -0.31 6.25
CA ILE A 67 -9.52 0.55 5.09
C ILE A 67 -10.69 1.52 4.89
N ARG A 68 -10.61 2.64 5.61
CA ARG A 68 -11.63 3.70 5.66
C ARG A 68 -10.96 5.08 5.60
N PRO A 69 -10.37 5.48 4.45
CA PRO A 69 -9.44 6.62 4.38
C PRO A 69 -9.95 7.94 4.94
N PHE A 70 -11.27 8.15 4.91
CA PHE A 70 -11.92 9.40 5.30
C PHE A 70 -12.70 9.29 6.62
N GLU A 71 -12.64 8.14 7.31
CA GLU A 71 -13.18 7.99 8.66
C GLU A 71 -12.07 8.24 9.69
N SER A 72 -12.43 8.72 10.89
CA SER A 72 -11.45 9.03 11.95
C SER A 72 -10.57 7.82 12.28
N GLY A 73 -9.25 7.98 12.17
CA GLY A 73 -8.27 6.92 12.42
C GLY A 73 -8.06 5.96 11.24
N GLY A 74 -8.73 6.16 10.11
CA GLY A 74 -8.58 5.35 8.91
C GLY A 74 -7.21 5.49 8.25
N GLU A 75 -6.58 6.66 8.37
CA GLU A 75 -5.25 6.98 7.88
C GLU A 75 -4.16 6.09 8.48
N THR A 76 -4.31 5.67 9.74
CA THR A 76 -3.33 4.82 10.44
C THR A 76 -3.13 3.48 9.72
N SER A 77 -4.22 2.90 9.21
CA SER A 77 -4.15 1.63 8.46
C SER A 77 -3.41 1.81 7.13
N LEU A 78 -3.64 2.94 6.44
CA LEU A 78 -3.00 3.26 5.17
C LEU A 78 -1.51 3.50 5.33
N GLU A 79 -1.11 4.26 6.36
CA GLU A 79 0.29 4.47 6.72
C GLU A 79 1.00 3.15 7.01
N PHE A 80 0.36 2.28 7.80
CA PHE A 80 0.92 0.97 8.11
C PHE A 80 1.19 0.14 6.85
N PHE A 81 0.23 0.08 5.93
CA PHE A 81 0.41 -0.69 4.69
C PHE A 81 1.39 -0.04 3.73
N SER A 82 1.39 1.30 3.62
CA SER A 82 2.34 2.07 2.83
C SER A 82 3.77 1.80 3.28
N LEU A 83 4.06 1.94 4.58
CA LEU A 83 5.39 1.68 5.16
C LEU A 83 5.80 0.22 5.02
N LYS A 84 4.88 -0.72 5.22
CA LYS A 84 5.17 -2.15 5.11
C LYS A 84 5.52 -2.58 3.69
N SER A 85 4.96 -1.93 2.69
CA SER A 85 5.12 -2.29 1.27
C SER A 85 6.04 -1.35 0.49
N ASP A 86 6.56 -0.29 1.12
CA ASP A 86 7.38 0.74 0.47
C ASP A 86 6.66 1.34 -0.76
N CYS A 87 5.38 1.66 -0.58
CA CYS A 87 4.52 2.20 -1.63
C CYS A 87 4.01 3.60 -1.26
N SER A 88 4.21 4.56 -2.15
CA SER A 88 3.85 5.96 -1.96
C SER A 88 2.57 6.37 -2.69
N LEU A 89 2.12 5.59 -3.67
CA LEU A 89 0.83 5.78 -4.31
C LEU A 89 -0.16 4.76 -3.74
N LEU A 90 -1.35 5.22 -3.33
CA LEU A 90 -2.38 4.38 -2.74
C LEU A 90 -3.65 4.40 -3.60
N VAL A 91 -4.19 3.22 -3.88
CA VAL A 91 -5.48 3.05 -4.54
C VAL A 91 -6.37 2.19 -3.65
N VAL A 92 -7.52 2.73 -3.28
CA VAL A 92 -8.49 2.05 -2.41
C VAL A 92 -9.79 1.86 -3.17
N SER A 93 -10.22 0.61 -3.36
CA SER A 93 -11.59 0.35 -3.83
C SER A 93 -12.53 0.19 -2.65
N ARG A 94 -13.56 1.03 -2.61
CA ARG A 94 -14.72 0.85 -1.74
C ARG A 94 -15.95 1.45 -2.41
N ILE A 95 -17.08 0.77 -2.32
CA ILE A 95 -18.37 1.38 -2.60
C ILE A 95 -18.79 2.12 -1.34
N MET A 96 -18.90 3.44 -1.45
CA MET A 96 -19.52 4.26 -0.43
C MET A 96 -21.02 4.22 -0.70
N LEU A 97 -21.71 3.30 -0.02
CA LEU A 97 -23.16 3.41 0.07
C LEU A 97 -23.46 4.58 1.02
N PRO A 98 -24.42 5.44 0.69
CA PRO A 98 -24.88 6.50 1.59
C PRO A 98 -25.40 5.92 2.92
#